data_AF-A0A1R3TKR0-F1
#
_entry.id   AF-A0A1R3TKR0-F1
#
_cell.length_a   1.000
_cell.length_b   1.000
_cell.length_c   1.000
_cell.angle_alpha   90.00
_cell.angle_beta   90.00
_cell.angle_gamma   90.00
#
_symmetry.space_group_name_H-M   'P 1'
#
loop_
_entity.id
_entity.type
_entity.pdbx_description
1 polymer ?
#
loop_
_entity_poly.entity_id
_entity_poly.type
_entity_poly.pdbx_seq_one_letter_code
_entity_poly.pdbx_strand_id
1 'polypeptide(L)'
;MTPPDLQLPDDVEMLKATVLAMVEKAASTDALESEVADLKARNADADELIERLNQILKAFDRARFGRRSEKLGSQGIDDEQQAFVFEEIETGIAAIRAKVNKGTANTEKRPPRPRKGFAPHLERAG
;
A
#
# COMPACT_ATOMS: atom_id res chain seq x y z
N MET A 1 -9.56 -34.90 22.29
CA MET A 1 -10.25 -33.60 22.17
C MET A 1 -11.69 -33.82 22.59
N THR A 2 -12.15 -33.12 23.63
CA THR A 2 -13.57 -33.06 23.97
C THR A 2 -14.30 -32.36 22.83
N PRO A 3 -15.44 -32.90 22.34
CA PRO A 3 -16.24 -32.20 21.36
C PRO A 3 -16.64 -30.83 21.93
N PRO A 4 -16.70 -29.78 21.09
CA PRO A 4 -17.17 -28.48 21.55
C PRO A 4 -18.58 -28.65 22.10
N ASP A 5 -18.81 -28.09 23.28
CA ASP A 5 -20.13 -28.09 23.93
C ASP A 5 -21.02 -27.10 23.17
N LEU A 6 -21.66 -27.60 22.11
CA LEU A 6 -22.51 -26.81 21.23
C LEU A 6 -23.88 -26.69 21.90
N GLN A 7 -24.17 -25.53 22.50
CA GLN A 7 -25.51 -25.20 22.95
C GLN A 7 -26.41 -25.03 21.73
N LEU A 8 -27.08 -26.14 21.36
CA LEU A 8 -28.02 -26.19 20.25
C LEU A 8 -29.41 -25.74 20.75
N PRO A 9 -30.15 -24.96 19.95
CA PRO A 9 -31.55 -24.66 20.26
C PRO A 9 -32.40 -25.94 20.26
N ASP A 10 -33.27 -26.10 21.26
CA ASP A 10 -34.20 -27.24 21.36
C ASP A 10 -35.38 -27.15 20.36
N ASP A 11 -35.60 -25.98 19.75
CA ASP A 11 -36.64 -25.76 18.75
C ASP A 11 -36.14 -26.03 17.34
N VAL A 12 -36.92 -26.81 16.58
CA VAL A 12 -36.56 -27.27 15.22
C VAL A 12 -36.48 -26.11 14.23
N GLU A 13 -37.35 -25.11 14.36
CA GLU A 13 -37.31 -23.93 13.48
C GLU A 13 -36.08 -23.07 13.78
N MET A 14 -35.75 -22.86 15.06
CA MET A 14 -34.50 -22.22 15.47
C MET A 14 -33.27 -22.97 14.95
N LEU A 15 -33.25 -24.30 15.02
CA LEU A 15 -32.14 -25.10 14.51
C LEU A 15 -31.96 -24.92 13.00
N LYS A 16 -33.05 -24.98 12.21
CA LYS A 16 -33.00 -24.72 10.76
C LYS A 16 -32.46 -23.32 10.45
N ALA A 17 -32.87 -22.30 11.20
CA ALA A 17 -32.38 -20.94 11.04
C ALA A 17 -30.87 -20.86 11.31
N THR A 18 -30.36 -21.52 12.35
CA THR A 18 -28.91 -21.55 12.62
C THR A 18 -28.12 -22.26 11.52
N VAL A 19 -28.64 -23.36 10.98
CA VAL A 19 -28.00 -24.10 9.88
C VAL A 19 -27.97 -23.23 8.61
N LEU A 20 -29.05 -22.53 8.28
CA LEU A 20 -29.07 -21.59 7.15
C LEU A 20 -28.04 -20.47 7.35
N ALA A 21 -27.98 -19.88 8.54
CA ALA A 21 -26.99 -18.85 8.87
C ALA A 21 -25.54 -19.39 8.79
N MET A 22 -25.31 -20.66 9.16
CA MET A 22 -24.01 -21.31 9.00
C MET A 22 -23.65 -21.52 7.53
N VAL A 23 -24.61 -21.89 6.68
CA VAL A 23 -24.40 -22.03 5.23
C VAL A 23 -24.07 -20.68 4.59
N GLU A 24 -24.79 -19.61 4.95
CA GLU A 24 -24.49 -18.25 4.48
C GLU A 24 -23.10 -17.79 4.95
N LYS A 25 -22.75 -18.09 6.20
CA LYS A 25 -21.43 -17.78 6.75
C LYS A 25 -20.33 -18.57 6.03
N ALA A 26 -20.56 -19.85 5.73
CA ALA A 26 -19.61 -20.68 4.98
C ALA A 26 -19.39 -20.14 3.55
N ALA A 27 -20.47 -19.75 2.85
CA ALA A 27 -20.34 -19.12 1.55
C ALA A 27 -19.56 -17.78 1.62
N SER A 28 -19.76 -17.02 2.70
CA SER A 28 -19.00 -15.79 2.95
C SER A 28 -17.52 -16.06 3.24
N THR A 29 -17.19 -17.12 3.97
CA THR A 29 -15.79 -17.51 4.23
C THR A 29 -15.09 -17.97 2.96
N ASP A 30 -15.76 -18.75 2.11
CA ASP A 30 -15.19 -19.21 0.85
C ASP A 30 -14.85 -18.03 -0.08
N ALA A 31 -15.73 -17.02 -0.12
CA ALA A 31 -15.47 -15.79 -0.88
C ALA A 31 -14.27 -15.01 -0.33
N LEU A 32 -14.16 -14.89 1.00
CA LEU A 32 -13.02 -14.22 1.66
C LEU A 32 -11.70 -14.99 1.46
N GLU A 33 -11.73 -16.32 1.48
CA GLU A 33 -10.54 -17.14 1.22
C GLU A 33 -10.03 -16.95 -0.21
N SER A 34 -10.94 -16.87 -1.18
CA SER A 34 -10.62 -16.53 -2.57
C SER A 34 -9.96 -15.15 -2.68
N GLU A 35 -10.53 -14.13 -2.04
CA GLU A 35 -9.97 -12.76 -2.04
C GLU A 35 -8.58 -12.72 -1.38
N VAL A 36 -8.38 -13.46 -0.28
CA VAL A 36 -7.08 -13.56 0.38
C VAL A 36 -6.05 -14.23 -0.52
N ALA A 37 -6.43 -15.26 -1.28
CA ALA A 37 -5.54 -15.90 -2.25
C ALA A 37 -5.11 -14.92 -3.35
N ASP A 38 -6.06 -14.17 -3.91
CA ASP A 38 -5.79 -13.14 -4.92
C ASP A 38 -4.87 -12.03 -4.39
N LEU A 39 -5.14 -11.54 -3.17
CA LEU A 39 -4.31 -10.52 -2.53
C LEU A 39 -2.89 -11.02 -2.26
N LYS A 40 -2.74 -12.28 -1.85
CA LYS A 40 -1.41 -12.90 -1.67
C LYS A 40 -0.64 -12.99 -2.98
N ALA A 41 -1.31 -13.39 -4.06
CA ALA A 41 -0.69 -13.45 -5.38
C ALA A 41 -0.20 -12.07 -5.84
N ARG A 42 -1.06 -11.03 -5.72
CA ARG A 42 -0.68 -9.65 -6.08
C ARG A 42 0.46 -9.09 -5.22
N ASN A 43 0.50 -9.44 -3.94
CA ASN A 43 1.60 -9.02 -3.07
C ASN A 43 2.91 -9.71 -3.45
N ALA A 44 2.89 -11.00 -3.80
CA ALA A 44 4.08 -11.69 -4.29
C ALA A 44 4.62 -11.05 -5.57
N ASP A 45 3.75 -10.76 -6.55
CA ASP A 45 4.14 -10.07 -7.79
C ASP A 45 4.73 -8.67 -7.52
N ALA A 46 4.17 -7.95 -6.55
CA ALA A 46 4.66 -6.63 -6.15
C ALA A 46 6.04 -6.71 -5.47
N ASP A 47 6.27 -7.72 -4.63
CA ASP A 47 7.56 -7.95 -3.98
C ASP A 47 8.64 -8.27 -5.01
N GLU A 48 8.36 -9.12 -6.00
CA GLU A 48 9.28 -9.41 -7.11
C GLU A 48 9.62 -8.15 -7.92
N LEU A 49 8.62 -7.30 -8.20
CA LEU A 49 8.84 -6.03 -8.88
C LEU A 49 9.74 -5.09 -8.06
N ILE A 50 9.51 -5.02 -6.76
CA ILE A 50 10.33 -4.22 -5.83
C ILE A 50 11.77 -4.73 -5.82
N GLU A 51 11.98 -6.04 -5.74
CA GLU A 51 13.32 -6.62 -5.79
C GLU A 51 14.05 -6.28 -7.09
N ARG A 52 13.37 -6.44 -8.24
CA ARG A 52 13.93 -6.07 -9.54
C ARG A 52 14.29 -4.59 -9.60
N LEU A 53 13.43 -3.70 -9.12
CA LEU A 53 13.71 -2.26 -9.10
C LEU A 53 14.91 -1.94 -8.20
N ASN A 54 15.02 -2.56 -7.03
CA ASN A 54 16.19 -2.39 -6.14
C ASN A 54 17.48 -2.88 -6.79
N GLN A 55 17.45 -3.98 -7.54
CA GLN A 55 18.62 -4.46 -8.29
C GLN A 55 19.03 -3.46 -9.38
N ILE A 56 18.06 -2.90 -10.11
CA ILE A 56 18.31 -1.86 -11.11
C ILE A 56 18.94 -0.63 -10.46
N LEU A 57 18.37 -0.12 -9.36
CA LEU A 57 18.92 1.03 -8.64
C LEU A 57 20.38 0.79 -8.22
N LYS A 58 20.67 -0.36 -7.59
CA LYS A 58 22.05 -0.73 -7.21
C LYS A 58 23.00 -0.80 -8.41
N ALA A 59 22.53 -1.26 -9.57
CA ALA A 59 23.32 -1.29 -10.79
C ALA A 59 23.61 0.13 -11.31
N PHE A 60 22.61 1.02 -11.27
CA PHE A 60 22.77 2.44 -11.62
C PHE A 60 23.73 3.16 -10.67
N ASP A 61 23.59 2.97 -9.35
CA ASP A 61 24.51 3.53 -8.35
C ASP A 61 25.95 3.08 -8.61
N ARG A 62 26.14 1.78 -8.87
CA ARG A 62 27.45 1.23 -9.19
C ARG A 62 28.01 1.80 -10.50
N ALA A 63 27.19 1.99 -11.53
CA ALA A 63 27.64 2.60 -12.79
C ALA A 63 28.03 4.08 -12.59
N ARG A 64 27.34 4.78 -11.68
CA ARG A 64 27.60 6.17 -11.33
C ARG A 64 28.88 6.34 -10.53
N PHE A 65 29.02 5.61 -9.44
CA PHE A 65 30.13 5.77 -8.48
C PHE A 65 31.31 4.83 -8.74
N GLY A 66 31.11 3.72 -9.44
CA GLY A 66 32.09 2.64 -9.54
C GLY A 66 33.24 2.84 -10.52
N ARG A 67 33.14 3.75 -11.51
CA ARG A 67 34.25 4.08 -12.43
C ARG A 67 34.54 5.59 -12.61
N ARG A 68 33.64 6.49 -12.21
CA ARG A 68 33.90 7.95 -12.24
C ARG A 68 34.72 8.46 -11.06
N SER A 69 34.78 7.73 -9.94
CA SER A 69 35.69 8.08 -8.83
C SER A 69 37.17 8.04 -9.21
N GLU A 70 37.55 7.37 -10.30
CA GLU A 70 38.96 7.23 -10.69
C GLU A 70 39.40 8.10 -11.87
N LYS A 71 38.54 8.79 -12.64
CA LYS A 71 39.10 9.60 -13.76
C LYS A 71 38.33 10.78 -14.36
N LEU A 72 37.00 10.86 -14.36
CA LEU A 72 36.33 11.90 -15.16
C LEU A 72 34.98 12.30 -14.55
N GLY A 73 34.95 13.46 -13.90
CA GLY A 73 33.73 14.25 -13.73
C GLY A 73 33.23 14.69 -15.10
N SER A 74 32.47 13.81 -15.78
CA SER A 74 31.81 14.15 -17.03
C SER A 74 30.58 14.99 -16.72
N GLN A 75 30.65 16.27 -17.12
CA GLN A 75 29.55 17.22 -17.20
C GLN A 75 28.28 16.55 -17.75
N GLY A 76 27.26 16.37 -16.92
CA GLY A 76 26.01 15.74 -17.32
C GLY A 76 25.08 15.58 -16.13
N ILE A 77 24.24 16.60 -15.92
CA ILE A 77 23.39 16.83 -14.74
C ILE A 77 24.22 16.91 -13.46
N ASP A 78 24.23 18.11 -12.88
CA ASP A 78 24.87 18.39 -11.60
C ASP A 78 24.58 17.29 -10.57
N ASP A 79 25.63 16.82 -9.89
CA ASP A 79 25.56 15.60 -9.10
C ASP A 79 24.49 15.72 -7.98
N GLU A 80 24.25 16.95 -7.52
CA GLU A 80 23.25 17.36 -6.55
C GLU A 80 21.81 17.25 -7.09
N GLN A 81 21.58 17.66 -8.34
CA GLN A 81 20.26 17.57 -8.99
C GLN A 81 19.85 16.11 -9.19
N GLN A 82 20.81 15.24 -9.46
CA GLN A 82 20.56 13.82 -9.65
C GLN A 82 20.33 13.09 -8.30
N ALA A 83 21.05 13.51 -7.25
CA ALA A 83 20.81 13.01 -5.89
C ALA A 83 19.41 13.35 -5.40
N PHE A 84 18.94 14.57 -5.65
CA PHE A 84 17.59 15.02 -5.31
C PHE A 84 16.49 14.17 -5.97
N VAL A 85 16.64 13.84 -7.26
CA VAL A 85 15.68 13.00 -7.99
C VAL A 85 15.61 11.58 -7.39
N PHE A 86 16.73 11.02 -6.95
CA PHE A 86 16.72 9.70 -6.32
C PHE A 86 16.11 9.71 -4.92
N GLU A 87 16.34 10.76 -4.14
CA GLU A 87 15.69 10.94 -2.83
C GLU A 87 14.16 11.05 -2.97
N GLU A 88 13.68 11.72 -4.03
CA GLU A 88 12.27 11.80 -4.38
C GLU A 88 11.70 10.42 -4.77
N ILE A 89 12.45 9.63 -5.57
CA ILE A 89 12.07 8.27 -5.95
C ILE A 89 12.00 7.35 -4.73
N GLU A 90 12.99 7.39 -3.84
CA GLU A 90 13.01 6.61 -2.60
C GLU A 90 11.81 6.94 -1.70
N THR A 91 11.50 8.22 -1.57
CA THR A 91 10.33 8.69 -0.83
C THR A 91 9.03 8.19 -1.47
N GLY A 92 8.93 8.22 -2.81
CA GLY A 92 7.81 7.68 -3.55
C GLY A 92 7.62 6.18 -3.33
N ILE A 93 8.71 5.41 -3.35
CA ILE A 93 8.70 3.96 -3.08
C ILE A 93 8.28 3.68 -1.64
N ALA A 94 8.80 4.43 -0.66
CA ALA A 94 8.42 4.30 0.74
C ALA A 94 6.92 4.57 0.94
N ALA A 95 6.36 5.57 0.25
CA ALA A 95 4.92 5.86 0.30
C ALA A 95 4.07 4.74 -0.32
N ILE A 96 4.53 4.13 -1.42
CA ILE A 96 3.85 2.96 -2.03
C ILE A 96 3.89 1.77 -1.07
N ARG A 97 5.06 1.44 -0.52
CA ARG A 97 5.20 0.36 0.48
C ARG A 97 4.30 0.59 1.70
N ALA A 98 4.20 1.82 2.18
CA ALA A 98 3.31 2.17 3.28
C ALA A 98 1.83 1.97 2.93
N LYS A 99 1.41 2.25 1.68
CA LYS A 99 0.04 1.99 1.21
C LYS A 99 -0.26 0.51 1.05
N VAL A 100 0.70 -0.27 0.54
CA VAL A 100 0.60 -1.73 0.42
C VAL A 100 0.50 -2.37 1.81
N ASN A 101 1.39 -2.01 2.73
CA ASN A 101 1.39 -2.53 4.10
C ASN A 101 0.19 -2.09 4.93
N LYS A 102 -0.40 -0.91 4.66
CA LYS A 102 -1.64 -0.48 5.31
C LYS A 102 -2.90 -1.15 4.75
N GLY A 103 -2.81 -1.93 3.67
CA GLY A 103 -3.94 -2.58 3.02
C GLY A 103 -5.06 -1.60 2.69
N THR A 104 -4.93 -0.84 1.59
CA THR A 104 -5.94 0.12 1.07
C THR A 104 -6.91 0.65 2.13
N ALA A 105 -6.40 1.28 3.18
CA ALA A 105 -7.24 2.07 4.05
C ALA A 105 -7.84 3.16 3.17
N ASN A 106 -9.15 3.06 2.91
CA ASN A 106 -9.92 4.01 2.14
C ASN A 106 -9.68 5.40 2.74
N THR A 107 -8.75 6.14 2.14
CA THR A 107 -8.52 7.54 2.49
C THR A 107 -9.56 8.31 1.72
N GLU A 108 -10.78 8.28 2.24
CA GLU A 108 -11.83 9.21 1.83
C GLU A 108 -11.20 10.59 1.78
N LYS A 109 -11.16 11.17 0.57
CA LYS A 109 -10.60 12.51 0.34
C LYS A 109 -11.39 13.47 1.21
N ARG A 110 -10.78 13.89 2.32
CA ARG A 110 -11.37 14.86 3.24
C ARG A 110 -11.74 16.09 2.41
N PRO A 111 -13.01 16.54 2.46
CA PRO A 111 -13.46 17.63 1.60
C PRO A 111 -12.58 18.86 1.82
N PRO A 112 -12.25 19.61 0.75
CA PRO A 112 -11.37 20.76 0.83
C PRO A 112 -11.93 21.73 1.86
N ARG A 113 -11.15 22.00 2.92
CA ARG A 113 -11.55 22.91 3.98
C ARG A 113 -11.76 24.29 3.36
N PRO A 114 -12.90 24.96 3.60
CA PRO A 114 -13.13 26.31 3.08
C PRO A 114 -11.98 27.22 3.53
N ARG A 115 -11.31 27.85 2.55
CA ARG A 115 -10.22 28.79 2.84
C ARG A 115 -10.83 29.96 3.59
N LYS A 116 -10.34 30.21 4.81
CA LYS A 116 -10.70 31.39 5.58
C LYS A 116 -10.39 32.61 4.71
N GLY A 117 -11.41 33.43 4.43
CA GLY A 117 -11.24 34.65 3.65
C GLY A 117 -10.15 35.52 4.27
N PHE A 118 -9.50 36.34 3.43
CA PHE A 118 -8.49 37.29 3.87
C PHE A 118 -9.03 38.12 5.04
N ALA A 119 -8.20 38.26 6.09
CA ALA A 119 -8.56 39.05 7.24
C ALA A 119 -8.90 40.50 6.80
N PRO A 120 -9.85 41.17 7.47
CA PRO A 120 -10.40 42.46 7.00
C PRO A 120 -9.38 43.61 6.95
N HIS A 121 -8.16 43.40 7.45
CA HIS A 121 -7.06 44.37 7.47
C HIS A 121 -6.00 44.11 6.39
N LEU A 122 -6.18 43.11 5.53
CA LEU A 122 -5.23 42.83 4.44
C LEU A 122 -5.75 43.44 3.14
N GLU A 123 -5.04 44.45 2.64
CA GLU A 123 -5.31 45.05 1.34
C GLU A 123 -5.14 44.01 0.23
N ARG A 124 -6.12 43.95 -0.67
CA ARG A 124 -6.04 43.08 -1.85
C ARG A 124 -5.26 43.86 -2.90
N ALA A 125 -4.09 43.35 -3.29
CA ALA A 125 -3.41 43.84 -4.48
C ALA A 125 -4.32 43.59 -5.69
N GLY A 126 -4.75 44.67 -6.33
CA GLY A 126 -5.49 44.66 -7.60
C GLY A 126 -4.57 44.46 -8.79
#